data_AF-A0A672PYE3-F1
#
_entry.id   AF-A0A672PYE3-F1
#
_cell.length_a   1.000
_cell.length_b   1.000
_cell.length_c   1.000
_cell.angle_alpha   90.00
_cell.angle_beta   90.00
_cell.angle_gamma   90.00
#
_symmetry.space_group_name_H-M   'P 1'
#
loop_
_entity.id
_entity.type
_entity.pdbx_description
1 polymer ?
#
loop_
_entity_poly.entity_id
_entity_poly.type
_entity_poly.pdbx_seq_one_letter_code
_entity_poly.pdbx_strand_id
1 'polypeptide(L)'
;MGLALIMGEKVKKEAEPCTLTDLLMQENESVRTAACQAVASVSKNISSGDTFRCLDAIKPIVQLLNRDKSVAAAEALSSLTSSNNLNGDKLLVRQLRDSCKGAAVYAASVLTNMASQEELRRSILDHEAMPALVELLHSTDNNTLISTTQAVASLACDAEARMELRNVGGLSTLVQLLKSINAEIRRNASWAISVCANDEITALELCNAGSEILQEINLNLSLKYSLTGHLSASDITTDGFYNPGQIRMGHQVPTLEEISKQIVNQHRATIAVNGKPPDQFITKGPDDRKQYSPTETTASSVLSRKRSSKTPSKMKGKGHKEDEKKKDEDEYKPQQGMVVDEAWSLPYDAAFHNLVKEAAESISPLQDEDKMYTALAMGVEPENLHNFLWEQHISELKFEACSNIVLIGKIKKGTYFHRALLYKVLADRIGLSCSLIREEYNHAWNEIFITGPKKTYGYSQPECYIIDLLHQPGNLMKSNSPAALAYRTNLC
;
A
#
# COMPACT_ATOMS: atom_id res chain seq x y z
N MET A 1 -20.38 49.51 -13.89
CA MET A 1 -19.21 49.22 -14.76
C MET A 1 -18.29 50.42 -14.97
N GLY A 2 -18.77 51.62 -15.36
CA GLY A 2 -17.89 52.77 -15.69
C GLY A 2 -16.90 53.21 -14.58
N LEU A 3 -17.37 53.37 -13.33
CA LEU A 3 -16.51 53.85 -12.23
C LEU A 3 -15.36 52.90 -11.86
N ALA A 4 -15.53 51.58 -12.02
CA ALA A 4 -14.50 50.60 -11.70
C ALA A 4 -13.33 50.62 -12.70
N LEU A 5 -13.62 50.86 -13.99
CA LEU A 5 -12.60 51.01 -15.03
C LEU A 5 -11.80 52.30 -14.87
N ILE A 6 -12.46 53.41 -14.53
CA ILE A 6 -11.80 54.71 -14.31
C ILE A 6 -10.91 54.70 -13.06
N MET A 7 -11.30 53.95 -12.01
CA MET A 7 -10.43 53.67 -10.87
C MET A 7 -9.22 52.80 -11.27
N GLY A 8 -9.43 51.78 -12.10
CA GLY A 8 -8.40 50.81 -12.51
C GLY A 8 -7.21 51.40 -13.29
N GLU A 9 -7.37 52.53 -13.98
CA GLU A 9 -6.26 53.23 -14.64
C GLU A 9 -5.56 54.26 -13.75
N LYS A 10 -6.28 54.98 -12.87
CA LYS A 10 -5.67 55.93 -11.93
C LYS A 10 -4.86 55.24 -10.83
N VAL A 11 -5.34 54.12 -10.31
CA VAL A 11 -4.64 53.34 -9.25
C VAL A 11 -3.26 52.85 -9.71
N LYS A 12 -3.02 52.68 -11.01
CA LYS A 12 -1.74 52.19 -11.55
C LYS A 12 -0.56 53.17 -11.49
N LYS A 13 -0.75 54.43 -11.09
CA LYS A 13 0.34 55.44 -11.04
C LYS A 13 0.46 56.23 -9.72
N GLU A 14 -0.58 56.34 -8.91
CA GLU A 14 -0.59 57.22 -7.74
C GLU A 14 -1.19 56.59 -6.46
N ALA A 15 -1.41 55.26 -6.42
CA ALA A 15 -1.96 54.61 -5.24
C ALA A 15 -0.91 54.39 -4.14
N GLU A 16 -1.13 54.96 -2.95
CA GLU A 16 -0.24 54.79 -1.81
C GLU A 16 -0.25 53.34 -1.28
N PRO A 17 0.92 52.79 -0.85
CA PRO A 17 1.01 51.43 -0.29
C PRO A 17 0.08 51.18 0.90
N CYS A 18 -0.18 52.20 1.74
CA CYS A 18 -1.12 52.14 2.85
C CYS A 18 -2.54 51.81 2.37
N THR A 19 -3.07 52.61 1.44
CA THR A 19 -4.43 52.43 0.90
C THR A 19 -4.60 51.08 0.21
N LEU A 20 -3.58 50.61 -0.52
CA LEU A 20 -3.60 49.29 -1.13
C LEU A 20 -3.59 48.15 -0.11
N THR A 21 -2.93 48.34 1.03
CA THR A 21 -2.94 47.38 2.16
C THR A 21 -4.32 47.33 2.84
N ASP A 22 -4.98 48.47 3.02
CA ASP A 22 -6.36 48.53 3.55
C ASP A 22 -7.38 47.88 2.60
N LEU A 23 -7.19 48.01 1.27
CA LEU A 23 -8.05 47.38 0.27
C LEU A 23 -7.90 45.86 0.21
N LEU A 24 -6.74 45.31 0.60
CA LEU A 24 -6.54 43.86 0.75
C LEU A 24 -7.33 43.26 1.92
N MET A 25 -7.73 44.07 2.90
CA MET A 25 -8.53 43.65 4.06
C MET A 25 -10.05 43.71 3.83
N GLN A 26 -10.52 44.21 2.69
CA GLN A 26 -11.95 44.37 2.40
C GLN A 26 -12.63 43.03 2.07
N GLU A 27 -13.89 42.83 2.47
CA GLU A 27 -14.58 41.56 2.23
C GLU A 27 -14.80 41.24 0.75
N ASN A 28 -14.87 42.24 -0.13
CA ASN A 28 -15.19 42.08 -1.55
C ASN A 28 -14.03 41.47 -2.36
N GLU A 29 -14.25 40.29 -2.93
CA GLU A 29 -13.29 39.52 -3.74
C GLU A 29 -12.74 40.29 -4.96
N SER A 30 -13.60 41.04 -5.67
CA SER A 30 -13.19 41.83 -6.84
C SER A 30 -12.29 42.99 -6.46
N VAL A 31 -12.52 43.60 -5.29
CA VAL A 31 -11.67 44.68 -4.73
C VAL A 31 -10.33 44.11 -4.29
N ARG A 32 -10.33 42.98 -3.56
CA ARG A 32 -9.09 42.31 -3.15
C ARG A 32 -8.24 41.84 -4.34
N THR A 33 -8.88 41.30 -5.38
CA THR A 33 -8.18 40.87 -6.61
C THR A 33 -7.56 42.06 -7.35
N ALA A 34 -8.29 43.18 -7.48
CA ALA A 34 -7.75 44.41 -8.05
C ALA A 34 -6.63 45.02 -7.19
N ALA A 35 -6.74 44.95 -5.86
CA ALA A 35 -5.69 45.37 -4.94
C ALA A 35 -4.42 44.51 -5.10
N CYS A 36 -4.53 43.18 -5.22
CA CYS A 36 -3.40 42.32 -5.54
C CYS A 36 -2.73 42.69 -6.88
N GLN A 37 -3.50 42.91 -7.95
CA GLN A 37 -2.95 43.33 -9.25
C GLN A 37 -2.26 44.70 -9.19
N ALA A 38 -2.79 45.63 -8.40
CA ALA A 38 -2.17 46.93 -8.14
C ALA A 38 -0.87 46.76 -7.34
N VAL A 39 -0.86 45.96 -6.26
CA VAL A 39 0.35 45.63 -5.49
C VAL A 39 1.41 44.96 -6.38
N ALA A 40 1.03 44.01 -7.23
CA ALA A 40 1.94 43.38 -8.21
C ALA A 40 2.54 44.39 -9.20
N SER A 41 1.78 45.41 -9.59
CA SER A 41 2.25 46.47 -10.48
C SER A 41 3.17 47.47 -9.79
N VAL A 42 2.83 47.87 -8.56
CA VAL A 42 3.53 48.91 -7.78
C VAL A 42 4.80 48.36 -7.10
N SER A 43 4.81 47.10 -6.67
CA SER A 43 5.97 46.43 -6.06
C SER A 43 7.17 46.23 -7.00
N LYS A 44 7.00 46.48 -8.31
CA LYS A 44 8.09 46.60 -9.29
C LYS A 44 9.01 47.80 -9.00
N ASN A 45 8.55 48.77 -8.21
CA ASN A 45 9.39 49.82 -7.64
C ASN A 45 9.89 49.40 -6.24
N ILE A 46 11.23 49.37 -6.07
CA ILE A 46 11.90 48.85 -4.87
C ILE A 46 11.39 49.54 -3.59
N SER A 47 11.30 50.87 -3.58
CA SER A 47 10.89 51.63 -2.40
C SER A 47 9.41 51.39 -2.02
N SER A 48 8.57 51.15 -3.01
CA SER A 48 7.16 50.78 -2.78
C SER A 48 7.04 49.35 -2.28
N GLY A 49 7.84 48.42 -2.83
CA GLY A 49 7.97 47.04 -2.35
C GLY A 49 8.39 46.95 -0.88
N ASP A 50 9.41 47.71 -0.48
CA ASP A 50 9.83 47.80 0.94
C ASP A 50 8.71 48.35 1.84
N THR A 51 7.99 49.38 1.39
CA THR A 51 6.85 49.91 2.14
C THR A 51 5.75 48.85 2.35
N PHE A 52 5.41 48.04 1.34
CA PHE A 52 4.46 46.92 1.49
C PHE A 52 4.97 45.83 2.45
N ARG A 53 6.28 45.55 2.45
CA ARG A 53 6.91 44.63 3.41
C ARG A 53 6.80 45.16 4.85
N CYS A 54 7.04 46.45 5.07
CA CYS A 54 6.90 47.10 6.38
C CYS A 54 5.46 47.23 6.87
N LEU A 55 4.47 47.27 5.96
CA LEU A 55 3.03 47.34 6.27
C LEU A 55 2.37 45.97 6.50
N ASP A 56 3.16 44.89 6.61
CA ASP A 56 2.68 43.51 6.82
C ASP A 56 1.75 43.00 5.68
N ALA A 57 1.76 43.65 4.50
CA ALA A 57 0.83 43.40 3.39
C ALA A 57 0.94 41.97 2.81
N ILE A 58 2.07 41.29 3.03
CA ILE A 58 2.25 39.86 2.73
C ILE A 58 1.16 39.02 3.40
N LYS A 59 0.79 39.30 4.65
CA LYS A 59 -0.13 38.47 5.44
C LYS A 59 -1.57 38.51 4.90
N PRO A 60 -2.17 39.67 4.56
CA PRO A 60 -3.44 39.72 3.82
C PRO A 60 -3.39 39.02 2.46
N ILE A 61 -2.32 39.18 1.68
CA ILE A 61 -2.20 38.55 0.35
C ILE A 61 -2.10 37.01 0.49
N VAL A 62 -1.41 36.50 1.52
CA VAL A 62 -1.38 35.07 1.86
C VAL A 62 -2.76 34.57 2.33
N GLN A 63 -3.51 35.35 3.11
CA GLN A 63 -4.90 35.01 3.50
C GLN A 63 -5.87 34.99 2.29
N LEU A 64 -5.61 35.83 1.29
CA LEU A 64 -6.29 35.85 0.00
C LEU A 64 -5.97 34.61 -0.85
N LEU A 65 -4.69 34.24 -0.92
CA LEU A 65 -4.24 33.02 -1.58
C LEU A 65 -4.88 31.76 -0.94
N ASN A 66 -5.04 31.76 0.38
CA ASN A 66 -5.69 30.70 1.15
C ASN A 66 -7.17 30.51 0.75
N ARG A 67 -7.99 31.57 0.81
CA ARG A 67 -9.43 31.46 0.53
C ARG A 67 -9.74 31.22 -0.94
N ASP A 68 -9.14 32.01 -1.83
CA ASP A 68 -9.66 32.20 -3.18
C ASP A 68 -8.72 31.62 -4.26
N LYS A 69 -7.60 31.00 -3.86
CA LYS A 69 -6.52 30.50 -4.76
C LYS A 69 -6.09 31.51 -5.83
N SER A 70 -6.16 32.80 -5.49
CA SER A 70 -6.12 33.89 -6.47
C SER A 70 -4.75 34.00 -7.15
N VAL A 71 -4.74 33.86 -8.48
CA VAL A 71 -3.54 34.06 -9.32
C VAL A 71 -2.97 35.46 -9.13
N ALA A 72 -3.82 36.48 -8.95
CA ALA A 72 -3.38 37.84 -8.66
C ALA A 72 -2.64 37.96 -7.32
N ALA A 73 -3.07 37.21 -6.30
CA ALA A 73 -2.37 37.17 -5.00
C ALA A 73 -0.99 36.50 -5.12
N ALA A 74 -0.89 35.44 -5.92
CA ALA A 74 0.40 34.81 -6.25
C ALA A 74 1.32 35.76 -7.03
N GLU A 75 0.79 36.50 -8.01
CA GLU A 75 1.54 37.49 -8.80
C GLU A 75 2.00 38.68 -7.92
N ALA A 76 1.17 39.11 -6.97
CA ALA A 76 1.52 40.16 -5.99
C ALA A 76 2.64 39.71 -5.05
N LEU A 77 2.56 38.50 -4.49
CA LEU A 77 3.64 37.93 -3.67
C LEU A 77 4.92 37.75 -4.47
N SER A 78 4.83 37.22 -5.70
CA SER A 78 5.96 37.06 -6.60
C SER A 78 6.63 38.40 -6.93
N SER A 79 5.87 39.45 -7.21
CA SER A 79 6.41 40.79 -7.48
C SER A 79 7.03 41.45 -6.23
N LEU A 80 6.47 41.17 -5.04
CA LEU A 80 7.04 41.57 -3.75
C LEU A 80 8.31 40.79 -3.36
N THR A 81 8.54 39.58 -3.91
CA THR A 81 9.73 38.76 -3.62
C THR A 81 10.78 38.80 -4.73
N SER A 82 10.42 39.12 -5.98
CA SER A 82 11.34 39.24 -7.12
C SER A 82 12.18 40.52 -7.12
N SER A 83 12.00 41.42 -6.14
CA SER A 83 12.80 42.63 -5.97
C SER A 83 14.14 42.36 -5.25
N ASN A 84 14.96 41.47 -5.84
CA ASN A 84 16.42 41.27 -5.67
C ASN A 84 17.06 41.58 -4.30
N ASN A 85 16.43 41.21 -3.18
CA ASN A 85 17.00 41.46 -1.85
C ASN A 85 16.71 40.33 -0.84
N LEU A 86 17.27 39.14 -1.11
CA LEU A 86 17.87 38.12 -0.21
C LEU A 86 17.21 37.77 1.17
N ASN A 87 15.96 38.15 1.43
CA ASN A 87 15.30 37.94 2.72
C ASN A 87 13.88 37.37 2.62
N GLY A 88 13.30 37.30 1.40
CA GLY A 88 11.92 36.84 1.20
C GLY A 88 11.79 35.32 1.30
N ASP A 89 12.60 34.62 0.52
CA ASP A 89 12.86 33.18 0.60
C ASP A 89 13.27 32.76 2.03
N LYS A 90 14.22 33.46 2.66
CA LYS A 90 14.63 33.18 4.04
C LYS A 90 13.46 33.22 5.04
N LEU A 91 12.56 34.18 4.88
CA LEU A 91 11.38 34.33 5.75
C LEU A 91 10.32 33.25 5.44
N LEU A 92 10.16 32.86 4.18
CA LEU A 92 9.29 31.74 3.76
C LEU A 92 9.79 30.39 4.30
N VAL A 93 11.10 30.11 4.23
CA VAL A 93 11.67 28.89 4.82
C VAL A 93 11.54 28.89 6.34
N ARG A 94 11.67 30.05 7.00
CA ARG A 94 11.35 30.14 8.44
C ARG A 94 9.88 29.84 8.73
N GLN A 95 8.95 30.27 7.86
CA GLN A 95 7.52 29.94 7.97
C GLN A 95 7.17 28.47 7.68
N LEU A 96 8.05 27.69 7.01
CA LEU A 96 7.91 26.23 6.96
C LEU A 96 8.21 25.59 8.34
N ARG A 97 9.19 26.15 9.08
CA ARG A 97 9.63 25.64 10.40
C ARG A 97 8.77 26.15 11.56
N ASP A 98 8.31 27.41 11.51
CA ASP A 98 7.42 28.02 12.49
C ASP A 98 6.03 27.32 12.42
N SER A 99 5.65 26.58 13.48
CA SER A 99 4.71 25.43 13.45
C SER A 99 3.23 25.66 13.09
N CYS A 100 2.88 26.72 12.39
CA CYS A 100 1.52 26.95 11.87
C CYS A 100 1.31 26.19 10.55
N LYS A 101 0.67 25.01 10.62
CA LYS A 101 0.40 24.14 9.45
C LYS A 101 -0.23 24.86 8.27
N GLY A 102 -1.10 25.86 8.51
CA GLY A 102 -1.64 26.69 7.44
C GLY A 102 -0.58 27.54 6.72
N ALA A 103 0.32 28.19 7.46
CA ALA A 103 1.38 29.02 6.87
C ALA A 103 2.34 28.19 6.00
N ALA A 104 2.67 26.97 6.43
CA ALA A 104 3.54 26.05 5.70
C ALA A 104 3.02 25.71 4.28
N VAL A 105 1.70 25.50 4.13
CA VAL A 105 1.05 25.26 2.81
C VAL A 105 1.33 26.42 1.84
N TYR A 106 1.21 27.67 2.31
CA TYR A 106 1.41 28.85 1.46
C TYR A 106 2.90 29.12 1.22
N ALA A 107 3.76 28.95 2.22
CA ALA A 107 5.20 29.04 2.05
C ALA A 107 5.69 28.04 1.00
N ALA A 108 5.29 26.76 1.07
CA ALA A 108 5.61 25.77 0.05
C ALA A 108 5.05 26.14 -1.34
N SER A 109 3.84 26.68 -1.42
CA SER A 109 3.23 27.09 -2.69
C SER A 109 3.93 28.32 -3.32
N VAL A 110 4.38 29.28 -2.51
CA VAL A 110 5.16 30.44 -2.99
C VAL A 110 6.56 30.00 -3.41
N LEU A 111 7.22 29.13 -2.64
CA LEU A 111 8.52 28.54 -3.01
C LEU A 111 8.43 27.71 -4.30
N THR A 112 7.34 26.97 -4.53
CA THR A 112 7.05 26.27 -5.80
C THR A 112 7.05 27.24 -6.98
N ASN A 113 6.37 28.39 -6.84
CA ASN A 113 6.31 29.40 -7.89
C ASN A 113 7.66 30.10 -8.10
N MET A 114 8.39 30.42 -7.02
CA MET A 114 9.74 31.00 -7.11
C MET A 114 10.73 30.03 -7.77
N ALA A 115 10.63 28.72 -7.46
CA ALA A 115 11.46 27.67 -8.06
C ALA A 115 11.25 27.47 -9.57
N SER A 116 10.20 28.06 -10.17
CA SER A 116 10.10 28.13 -11.64
C SER A 116 11.25 28.93 -12.26
N GLN A 117 11.83 29.88 -11.53
CA GLN A 117 12.99 30.68 -11.94
C GLN A 117 14.27 30.01 -11.43
N GLU A 118 15.17 29.64 -12.35
CA GLU A 118 16.42 28.94 -12.02
C GLU A 118 17.33 29.74 -11.07
N GLU A 119 17.39 31.07 -11.25
CA GLU A 119 18.19 31.97 -10.41
C GLU A 119 17.76 31.95 -8.94
N LEU A 120 16.46 31.76 -8.66
CA LEU A 120 15.91 31.73 -7.30
C LEU A 120 16.07 30.37 -6.61
N ARG A 121 16.20 29.26 -7.37
CA ARG A 121 16.32 27.92 -6.77
C ARG A 121 17.53 27.82 -5.86
N ARG A 122 18.70 28.34 -6.26
CA ARG A 122 19.92 28.31 -5.44
C ARG A 122 19.73 29.09 -4.13
N SER A 123 19.22 30.32 -4.20
CA SER A 123 18.93 31.17 -3.03
C SER A 123 17.98 30.49 -2.04
N ILE A 124 16.95 29.78 -2.54
CA ILE A 124 16.03 29.01 -1.71
C ILE A 124 16.74 27.85 -1.00
N LEU A 125 17.62 27.12 -1.68
CA LEU A 125 18.35 25.98 -1.13
C LEU A 125 19.43 26.43 -0.13
N ASP A 126 20.13 27.54 -0.40
CA ASP A 126 21.08 28.22 0.51
C ASP A 126 20.45 28.63 1.85
N HIS A 127 19.12 28.55 1.98
CA HIS A 127 18.37 28.82 3.20
C HIS A 127 17.80 27.57 3.87
N GLU A 128 18.33 26.38 3.54
CA GLU A 128 17.95 25.08 4.10
C GLU A 128 16.46 24.74 3.87
N ALA A 129 15.94 25.06 2.68
CA ALA A 129 14.56 24.76 2.30
C ALA A 129 14.29 23.26 2.18
N MET A 130 15.23 22.47 1.66
CA MET A 130 15.01 21.03 1.40
C MET A 130 14.77 20.24 2.70
N PRO A 131 15.57 20.39 3.79
CA PRO A 131 15.25 19.79 5.09
C PRO A 131 13.85 20.14 5.61
N ALA A 132 13.47 21.42 5.52
CA ALA A 132 12.19 21.91 6.04
C ALA A 132 10.99 21.34 5.26
N LEU A 133 11.14 21.20 3.93
CA LEU A 133 10.12 20.56 3.10
C LEU A 133 10.04 19.05 3.38
N VAL A 134 11.17 18.35 3.54
CA VAL A 134 11.16 16.90 3.82
C VAL A 134 10.59 16.57 5.21
N GLU A 135 10.77 17.44 6.20
CA GLU A 135 10.05 17.33 7.48
C GLU A 135 8.51 17.38 7.26
N LEU A 136 8.04 18.35 6.46
CA LEU A 136 6.61 18.51 6.14
C LEU A 136 6.01 17.38 5.28
N LEU A 137 6.83 16.61 4.54
CA LEU A 137 6.38 15.41 3.82
C LEU A 137 5.89 14.28 4.75
N HIS A 138 6.15 14.38 6.06
CA HIS A 138 5.64 13.46 7.08
C HIS A 138 4.31 13.92 7.72
N SER A 139 3.74 15.04 7.25
CA SER A 139 2.44 15.55 7.72
C SER A 139 1.28 14.62 7.37
N THR A 140 0.27 14.53 8.25
CA THR A 140 -0.98 13.82 7.98
C THR A 140 -2.02 14.67 7.24
N ASP A 141 -1.74 15.94 6.97
CA ASP A 141 -2.66 16.84 6.26
C ASP A 141 -2.43 16.80 4.75
N ASN A 142 -3.48 16.45 4.00
CA ASN A 142 -3.42 16.31 2.55
C ASN A 142 -3.00 17.60 1.83
N ASN A 143 -3.44 18.78 2.29
CA ASN A 143 -3.11 20.04 1.62
C ASN A 143 -1.62 20.39 1.81
N THR A 144 -1.10 20.19 3.02
CA THR A 144 0.33 20.28 3.36
C THR A 144 1.14 19.33 2.48
N LEU A 145 0.75 18.06 2.37
CA LEU A 145 1.44 17.09 1.53
C LEU A 145 1.42 17.48 0.04
N ILE A 146 0.28 17.92 -0.51
CA ILE A 146 0.17 18.34 -1.92
C ILE A 146 1.15 19.48 -2.23
N SER A 147 1.08 20.60 -1.50
CA SER A 147 1.93 21.76 -1.74
C SER A 147 3.41 21.49 -1.45
N THR A 148 3.73 20.72 -0.40
CA THR A 148 5.12 20.38 -0.04
C THR A 148 5.75 19.45 -1.08
N THR A 149 5.03 18.39 -1.51
CA THR A 149 5.52 17.47 -2.55
C THR A 149 5.71 18.20 -3.88
N GLN A 150 4.85 19.18 -4.19
CA GLN A 150 4.99 20.02 -5.37
C GLN A 150 6.23 20.93 -5.30
N ALA A 151 6.49 21.54 -4.13
CA ALA A 151 7.68 22.36 -3.91
C ALA A 151 8.97 21.55 -4.08
N VAL A 152 9.03 20.35 -3.51
CA VAL A 152 10.16 19.42 -3.68
C VAL A 152 10.34 19.03 -5.15
N ALA A 153 9.26 18.74 -5.87
CA ALA A 153 9.31 18.43 -7.31
C ALA A 153 9.88 19.58 -8.15
N SER A 154 9.52 20.83 -7.84
CA SER A 154 10.04 22.02 -8.52
C SER A 154 11.49 22.37 -8.15
N LEU A 155 11.92 22.09 -6.91
CA LEU A 155 13.29 22.38 -6.46
C LEU A 155 14.30 21.32 -6.90
N ALA A 156 13.93 20.04 -7.01
CA ALA A 156 14.83 18.93 -7.35
C ALA A 156 15.35 18.90 -8.81
N CYS A 157 15.21 20.01 -9.55
CA CYS A 157 15.63 20.14 -10.95
C CYS A 157 17.16 20.14 -11.12
N ASP A 158 17.90 20.60 -10.12
CA ASP A 158 19.36 20.77 -10.17
C ASP A 158 20.10 19.64 -9.44
N ALA A 159 21.35 19.34 -9.86
CA ALA A 159 22.11 18.22 -9.33
C ALA A 159 22.43 18.35 -7.82
N GLU A 160 22.71 19.59 -7.38
CA GLU A 160 22.94 19.95 -5.97
C GLU A 160 21.66 19.77 -5.14
N ALA A 161 20.51 20.21 -5.66
CA ALA A 161 19.20 20.02 -5.02
C ALA A 161 18.85 18.53 -4.86
N ARG A 162 19.15 17.69 -5.87
CA ARG A 162 18.98 16.23 -5.76
C ARG A 162 19.92 15.63 -4.72
N MET A 163 21.16 16.09 -4.65
CA MET A 163 22.12 15.64 -3.64
C MET A 163 21.64 16.00 -2.22
N GLU A 164 21.15 17.23 -2.01
CA GLU A 164 20.58 17.65 -0.73
C GLU A 164 19.35 16.79 -0.36
N LEU A 165 18.43 16.57 -1.30
CA LEU A 165 17.26 15.72 -1.12
C LEU A 165 17.60 14.27 -0.73
N ARG A 166 18.69 13.70 -1.29
CA ARG A 166 19.24 12.39 -0.87
C ARG A 166 19.78 12.46 0.55
N ASN A 167 20.62 13.44 0.86
CA ASN A 167 21.27 13.58 2.16
C ASN A 167 20.28 13.76 3.33
N VAL A 168 19.12 14.40 3.09
CA VAL A 168 18.04 14.53 4.09
C VAL A 168 17.07 13.33 4.11
N GLY A 169 17.32 12.28 3.33
CA GLY A 169 16.51 11.05 3.27
C GLY A 169 15.19 11.17 2.49
N GLY A 170 14.95 12.30 1.82
CA GLY A 170 13.65 12.63 1.22
C GLY A 170 13.22 11.73 0.06
N LEU A 171 14.16 11.03 -0.60
CA LEU A 171 13.82 10.04 -1.64
C LEU A 171 12.89 8.94 -1.11
N SER A 172 13.20 8.39 0.07
CA SER A 172 12.41 7.30 0.65
C SER A 172 10.99 7.74 0.98
N THR A 173 10.83 8.95 1.53
CA THR A 173 9.52 9.58 1.78
C THR A 173 8.74 9.80 0.47
N LEU A 174 9.39 10.25 -0.61
CA LEU A 174 8.73 10.39 -1.92
C LEU A 174 8.22 9.04 -2.47
N VAL A 175 9.00 7.97 -2.35
CA VAL A 175 8.55 6.63 -2.79
C VAL A 175 7.42 6.11 -1.90
N GLN A 176 7.45 6.37 -0.58
CA GLN A 176 6.32 6.06 0.31
C GLN A 176 5.04 6.83 -0.08
N LEU A 177 5.13 8.09 -0.48
CA LEU A 177 3.98 8.90 -0.92
C LEU A 177 3.30 8.38 -2.19
N LEU A 178 3.97 7.54 -3.00
CA LEU A 178 3.32 6.79 -4.09
C LEU A 178 2.24 5.81 -3.59
N LYS A 179 2.32 5.33 -2.34
CA LYS A 179 1.29 4.50 -1.69
C LYS A 179 0.07 5.32 -1.23
N SER A 180 0.09 6.66 -1.31
CA SER A 180 -1.00 7.52 -0.81
C SER A 180 -2.33 7.26 -1.52
N ILE A 181 -3.45 7.31 -0.79
CA ILE A 181 -4.80 7.17 -1.35
C ILE A 181 -5.16 8.39 -2.23
N ASN A 182 -4.61 9.57 -1.91
CA ASN A 182 -4.87 10.80 -2.66
C ASN A 182 -4.11 10.82 -4.00
N ALA A 183 -4.85 10.94 -5.11
CA ALA A 183 -4.30 10.94 -6.46
C ALA A 183 -3.39 12.13 -6.77
N GLU A 184 -3.63 13.29 -6.16
CA GLU A 184 -2.82 14.50 -6.37
C GLU A 184 -1.45 14.40 -5.68
N ILE A 185 -1.43 13.83 -4.46
CA ILE A 185 -0.18 13.50 -3.74
C ILE A 185 0.65 12.49 -4.56
N ARG A 186 0.02 11.40 -5.03
CA ARG A 186 0.71 10.42 -5.89
C ARG A 186 1.28 11.07 -7.15
N ARG A 187 0.50 11.91 -7.84
CA ARG A 187 0.95 12.62 -9.05
C ARG A 187 2.16 13.51 -8.78
N ASN A 188 2.15 14.28 -7.70
CA ASN A 188 3.27 15.16 -7.35
C ASN A 188 4.51 14.33 -6.93
N ALA A 189 4.33 13.23 -6.21
CA ALA A 189 5.43 12.32 -5.85
C ALA A 189 6.04 11.65 -7.10
N SER A 190 5.20 11.17 -8.03
CA SER A 190 5.65 10.64 -9.33
C SER A 190 6.39 11.68 -10.17
N TRP A 191 5.97 12.95 -10.13
CA TRP A 191 6.70 14.03 -10.80
C TRP A 191 8.07 14.28 -10.15
N ALA A 192 8.14 14.41 -8.82
CA ALA A 192 9.40 14.57 -8.10
C ALA A 192 10.39 13.42 -8.39
N ILE A 193 9.92 12.18 -8.34
CA ILE A 193 10.71 10.97 -8.65
C ILE A 193 11.20 10.98 -10.10
N SER A 194 10.36 11.37 -11.06
CA SER A 194 10.73 11.49 -12.47
C SER A 194 11.81 12.56 -12.71
N VAL A 195 11.70 13.72 -12.05
CA VAL A 195 12.74 14.77 -12.11
C VAL A 195 14.04 14.28 -11.48
N CYS A 196 13.96 13.56 -10.35
CA CYS A 196 15.10 12.98 -9.65
C CYS A 196 15.81 11.87 -10.46
N ALA A 197 15.07 11.03 -11.17
CA ALA A 197 15.59 9.90 -11.94
C ALA A 197 16.41 10.28 -13.18
N ASN A 198 16.51 11.58 -13.53
CA ASN A 198 17.42 12.08 -14.56
C ASN A 198 18.90 12.05 -14.14
N ASP A 199 19.18 11.79 -12.85
CA ASP A 199 20.52 11.64 -12.29
C ASP A 199 20.77 10.18 -11.90
N GLU A 200 21.81 9.57 -12.46
CA GLU A 200 22.05 8.11 -12.36
C GLU A 200 22.21 7.61 -10.92
N ILE A 201 22.89 8.38 -10.07
CA ILE A 201 23.09 8.05 -8.65
C ILE A 201 21.75 8.11 -7.91
N THR A 202 20.99 9.18 -8.14
CA THR A 202 19.65 9.39 -7.55
C THR A 202 18.66 8.32 -8.02
N ALA A 203 18.72 7.91 -9.29
CA ALA A 203 17.91 6.84 -9.85
C ALA A 203 18.20 5.48 -9.19
N LEU A 204 19.48 5.16 -8.95
CA LEU A 204 19.87 3.92 -8.28
C LEU A 204 19.36 3.86 -6.82
N GLU A 205 19.46 4.96 -6.07
CA GLU A 205 18.90 5.06 -4.72
C GLU A 205 17.36 4.95 -4.72
N LEU A 206 16.68 5.58 -5.69
CA LEU A 206 15.22 5.45 -5.87
C LEU A 206 14.82 3.99 -6.17
N CYS A 207 15.59 3.28 -6.99
CA CYS A 207 15.37 1.86 -7.26
C CYS A 207 15.54 1.01 -5.98
N ASN A 208 16.55 1.30 -5.15
CA ASN A 208 16.76 0.58 -3.89
C ASN A 208 15.60 0.84 -2.89
N ALA A 209 15.20 2.10 -2.69
CA ALA A 209 14.06 2.45 -1.83
C ALA A 209 12.72 1.87 -2.34
N GLY A 210 12.53 1.78 -3.66
CA GLY A 210 11.42 1.07 -4.27
C GLY A 210 11.48 -0.45 -4.04
N SER A 211 12.68 -1.03 -4.04
CA SER A 211 12.91 -2.45 -3.78
C SER A 211 12.56 -2.84 -2.33
N GLU A 212 12.86 -2.00 -1.34
CA GLU A 212 12.46 -2.24 0.06
C GLU A 212 10.93 -2.34 0.21
N ILE A 213 10.19 -1.45 -0.47
CA ILE A 213 8.73 -1.48 -0.52
C ILE A 213 8.19 -2.74 -1.22
N LEU A 214 8.86 -3.19 -2.28
CA LEU A 214 8.54 -4.47 -2.93
C LEU A 214 8.91 -5.67 -2.04
N GLN A 215 9.94 -5.54 -1.19
CA GLN A 215 10.37 -6.56 -0.25
C GLN A 215 9.37 -6.71 0.90
N GLU A 216 8.81 -5.62 1.44
CA GLU A 216 7.67 -5.68 2.37
C GLU A 216 6.47 -6.43 1.76
N ILE A 217 6.17 -6.19 0.48
CA ILE A 217 5.10 -6.89 -0.25
C ILE A 217 5.45 -8.38 -0.46
N ASN A 218 6.72 -8.69 -0.75
CA ASN A 218 7.21 -10.07 -0.90
C ASN A 218 7.14 -10.88 0.40
N LEU A 219 7.26 -10.25 1.58
CA LEU A 219 7.13 -10.93 2.88
C LEU A 219 5.71 -11.46 3.14
N ASN A 220 4.69 -10.99 2.42
CA ASN A 220 3.34 -11.50 2.51
C ASN A 220 2.81 -11.87 1.12
N LEU A 221 3.04 -13.13 0.74
CA LEU A 221 2.66 -13.66 -0.58
C LEU A 221 1.15 -13.52 -0.88
N SER A 222 0.29 -13.54 0.14
CA SER A 222 -1.15 -13.27 0.01
C SER A 222 -1.38 -11.84 -0.51
N LEU A 223 -0.72 -10.84 0.08
CA LEU A 223 -0.77 -9.44 -0.38
C LEU A 223 -0.19 -9.30 -1.79
N LYS A 224 1.01 -9.87 -2.01
CA LYS A 224 1.69 -9.86 -3.31
C LYS A 224 0.75 -10.36 -4.41
N TYR A 225 0.21 -11.56 -4.26
CA TYR A 225 -0.65 -12.16 -5.27
C TYR A 225 -1.99 -11.41 -5.42
N SER A 226 -2.57 -10.88 -4.35
CA SER A 226 -3.77 -10.03 -4.43
C SER A 226 -3.54 -8.74 -5.22
N LEU A 227 -2.37 -8.11 -5.10
CA LEU A 227 -2.04 -6.85 -5.78
C LEU A 227 -1.53 -7.05 -7.21
N THR A 228 -0.63 -8.02 -7.43
CA THR A 228 0.07 -8.19 -8.72
C THR A 228 -0.58 -9.23 -9.64
N GLY A 229 -1.35 -10.17 -9.09
CA GLY A 229 -1.78 -11.37 -9.83
C GLY A 229 -0.64 -12.35 -10.15
N HIS A 230 0.57 -12.16 -9.62
CA HIS A 230 1.75 -12.95 -9.99
C HIS A 230 2.57 -13.40 -8.77
N LEU A 231 2.77 -14.72 -8.66
CA LEU A 231 3.82 -15.35 -7.85
C LEU A 231 4.83 -16.02 -8.77
N SER A 232 6.11 -15.77 -8.54
CA SER A 232 7.24 -16.40 -9.22
C SER A 232 7.51 -17.83 -8.71
N ALA A 233 8.38 -18.56 -9.40
CA ALA A 233 8.85 -19.86 -8.96
C ALA A 233 9.56 -19.84 -7.59
N SER A 234 10.18 -18.70 -7.20
CA SER A 234 10.81 -18.51 -5.89
C SER A 234 9.85 -18.11 -4.77
N ASP A 235 8.60 -17.76 -5.09
CA ASP A 235 7.58 -17.42 -4.08
C ASP A 235 6.94 -18.72 -3.56
N ILE A 236 7.48 -19.28 -2.48
CA ILE A 236 7.01 -20.54 -1.89
C ILE A 236 5.87 -20.26 -0.91
N THR A 237 4.65 -20.67 -1.24
CA THR A 237 3.47 -20.53 -0.36
C THR A 237 3.60 -21.42 0.87
N THR A 238 3.13 -20.95 2.02
CA THR A 238 3.17 -21.66 3.31
C THR A 238 1.76 -21.80 3.90
N ASP A 239 1.62 -22.52 5.01
CA ASP A 239 0.33 -22.62 5.69
C ASP A 239 -0.04 -21.27 6.31
N GLY A 240 -1.31 -20.89 6.18
CA GLY A 240 -1.76 -19.52 6.41
C GLY A 240 -1.73 -18.61 5.17
N PHE A 241 -1.21 -19.08 4.02
CA PHE A 241 -1.41 -18.39 2.73
C PHE A 241 -2.91 -18.34 2.38
N TYR A 242 -3.37 -17.21 1.84
CA TYR A 242 -4.75 -17.05 1.39
C TYR A 242 -4.88 -16.07 0.23
N ASN A 243 -5.89 -16.28 -0.61
CA ASN A 243 -6.29 -15.34 -1.66
C ASN A 243 -7.72 -14.84 -1.39
N PRO A 244 -7.89 -13.58 -0.96
CA PRO A 244 -9.20 -12.92 -0.90
C PRO A 244 -9.69 -12.39 -2.26
N GLY A 245 -8.81 -12.34 -3.28
CA GLY A 245 -9.13 -11.87 -4.63
C GLY A 245 -8.11 -10.84 -5.14
N GLN A 246 -8.42 -10.19 -6.25
CA GLN A 246 -7.61 -9.08 -6.77
C GLN A 246 -8.00 -7.79 -6.05
N ILE A 247 -6.99 -7.01 -5.63
CA ILE A 247 -7.17 -5.83 -4.78
C ILE A 247 -6.49 -4.62 -5.42
N ARG A 248 -7.14 -3.45 -5.36
CA ARG A 248 -6.59 -2.21 -5.89
C ARG A 248 -5.59 -1.61 -4.91
N MET A 249 -4.48 -1.05 -5.43
CA MET A 249 -3.48 -0.34 -4.63
C MET A 249 -4.14 0.66 -3.66
N GLY A 250 -3.67 0.66 -2.41
CA GLY A 250 -4.20 1.50 -1.32
C GLY A 250 -5.39 0.93 -0.54
N HIS A 251 -5.92 -0.24 -0.90
CA HIS A 251 -6.92 -0.94 -0.07
C HIS A 251 -6.22 -1.89 0.92
N GLN A 252 -6.68 -1.88 2.18
CA GLN A 252 -6.25 -2.89 3.15
C GLN A 252 -6.81 -4.25 2.78
N VAL A 253 -6.00 -5.29 2.96
CA VAL A 253 -6.42 -6.68 2.76
C VAL A 253 -6.89 -7.21 4.11
N PRO A 254 -8.15 -7.65 4.23
CA PRO A 254 -8.68 -8.07 5.51
C PRO A 254 -7.97 -9.32 6.01
N THR A 255 -7.70 -9.39 7.32
CA THR A 255 -7.06 -10.57 7.92
C THR A 255 -8.01 -11.77 7.91
N LEU A 256 -7.48 -12.99 7.95
CA LEU A 256 -8.30 -14.20 8.05
C LEU A 256 -9.22 -14.18 9.28
N GLU A 257 -8.79 -13.57 10.39
CA GLU A 257 -9.62 -13.38 11.59
C GLU A 257 -10.76 -12.35 11.38
N GLU A 258 -10.53 -11.28 10.63
CA GLU A 258 -11.61 -10.35 10.24
C GLU A 258 -12.62 -11.03 9.30
N ILE A 259 -12.15 -11.85 8.35
CA ILE A 259 -13.01 -12.56 7.39
C ILE A 259 -13.82 -13.65 8.09
N SER A 260 -13.25 -14.34 9.09
CA SER A 260 -13.95 -15.38 9.84
C SER A 260 -15.07 -14.84 10.72
N LYS A 261 -14.94 -13.59 11.19
CA LYS A 261 -15.99 -12.87 11.97
C LYS A 261 -17.10 -12.28 11.10
N GLN A 262 -16.98 -12.29 9.76
CA GLN A 262 -18.04 -11.81 8.87
C GLN A 262 -19.16 -12.84 8.71
N ILE A 263 -20.40 -12.36 8.67
CA ILE A 263 -21.57 -13.16 8.28
C ILE A 263 -21.34 -13.71 6.86
N VAL A 264 -21.70 -14.98 6.63
CA VAL A 264 -21.66 -15.63 5.32
C VAL A 264 -22.48 -14.79 4.32
N ASN A 265 -21.84 -14.37 3.24
CA ASN A 265 -22.40 -13.41 2.29
C ASN A 265 -22.31 -13.93 0.84
N GLN A 266 -22.81 -13.15 -0.11
CA GLN A 266 -22.74 -13.48 -1.55
C GLN A 266 -21.44 -13.02 -2.24
N HIS A 267 -20.52 -12.37 -1.51
CA HIS A 267 -19.22 -12.00 -2.09
C HIS A 267 -18.34 -13.23 -2.31
N ARG A 268 -17.33 -13.07 -3.17
CA ARG A 268 -16.33 -14.10 -3.48
C ARG A 268 -15.75 -14.71 -2.20
N ALA A 269 -15.64 -16.04 -2.17
CA ALA A 269 -14.93 -16.74 -1.09
C ALA A 269 -13.45 -16.35 -1.04
N THR A 270 -12.92 -16.23 0.18
CA THR A 270 -11.48 -16.18 0.42
C THR A 270 -10.95 -17.60 0.46
N ILE A 271 -10.02 -17.95 -0.43
CA ILE A 271 -9.46 -19.30 -0.49
C ILE A 271 -8.21 -19.34 0.39
N ALA A 272 -8.13 -20.29 1.32
CA ALA A 272 -7.01 -20.41 2.27
C ALA A 272 -6.35 -21.80 2.23
N VAL A 273 -5.08 -21.85 2.63
CA VAL A 273 -4.22 -23.05 2.61
C VAL A 273 -3.75 -23.35 4.03
N ASN A 274 -4.02 -24.56 4.53
CA ASN A 274 -3.49 -25.03 5.81
C ASN A 274 -3.38 -26.56 5.88
N GLY A 275 -2.26 -27.10 5.38
CA GLY A 275 -1.94 -28.53 5.46
C GLY A 275 -1.30 -28.96 6.77
N LYS A 276 -1.03 -28.04 7.72
CA LYS A 276 -0.47 -28.37 9.02
C LYS A 276 -1.56 -28.88 9.97
N PRO A 277 -1.48 -30.12 10.49
CA PRO A 277 -2.37 -30.54 11.57
C PRO A 277 -2.17 -29.62 12.79
N PRO A 278 -3.22 -29.37 13.60
CA PRO A 278 -3.06 -28.64 14.85
C PRO A 278 -1.99 -29.35 15.68
N ASP A 279 -1.07 -28.58 16.28
CA ASP A 279 -0.04 -29.17 17.14
C ASP A 279 -0.72 -29.90 18.29
N GLN A 280 -0.80 -31.23 18.19
CA GLN A 280 -1.32 -32.06 19.26
C GLN A 280 -0.44 -31.80 20.48
N PHE A 281 -1.05 -31.30 21.56
CA PHE A 281 -0.36 -31.21 22.84
C PHE A 281 0.08 -32.61 23.22
N ILE A 282 1.36 -32.92 22.98
CA ILE A 282 1.99 -34.14 23.45
C ILE A 282 1.96 -34.05 24.97
N THR A 283 0.98 -34.72 25.57
CA THR A 283 0.95 -35.02 26.98
C THR A 283 2.13 -35.94 27.26
N LYS A 284 3.29 -35.35 27.55
CA LYS A 284 4.46 -36.06 28.03
C LYS A 284 4.06 -36.80 29.31
N GLY A 285 3.89 -38.11 29.20
CA GLY A 285 3.81 -38.99 30.36
C GLY A 285 5.08 -38.86 31.21
N PRO A 286 4.99 -39.13 32.53
CA PRO A 286 6.11 -38.96 33.43
C PRO A 286 7.16 -40.07 33.29
N ASP A 287 8.43 -39.68 33.45
CA ASP A 287 9.66 -40.49 33.39
C ASP A 287 9.91 -41.19 32.03
N ASP A 288 11.15 -41.34 31.55
CA ASP A 288 12.38 -41.55 32.32
C ASP A 288 13.51 -40.52 32.10
N ARG A 289 14.41 -40.44 33.09
CA ARG A 289 15.50 -39.45 33.17
C ARG A 289 16.76 -39.90 32.44
N LYS A 290 17.50 -38.92 31.88
CA LYS A 290 18.99 -38.76 31.81
C LYS A 290 19.40 -38.03 30.51
N GLN A 291 20.44 -37.19 30.43
CA GLN A 291 21.21 -36.43 31.43
C GLN A 291 22.09 -35.41 30.66
N TYR A 292 22.51 -34.31 31.31
CA TYR A 292 23.50 -33.32 30.86
C TYR A 292 23.18 -32.29 29.75
N SER A 293 23.32 -31.03 30.17
CA SER A 293 23.56 -29.77 29.45
C SER A 293 25.07 -29.42 29.54
N PRO A 294 25.58 -28.17 29.33
CA PRO A 294 25.14 -27.02 28.51
C PRO A 294 26.28 -26.39 27.63
N THR A 295 25.93 -25.46 26.73
CA THR A 295 26.57 -24.12 26.47
C THR A 295 25.75 -23.45 25.34
N GLU A 296 25.08 -22.30 25.54
CA GLU A 296 25.61 -20.92 25.42
C GLU A 296 26.18 -20.59 24.01
N THR A 297 25.93 -19.45 23.37
CA THR A 297 25.40 -18.12 23.76
C THR A 297 24.59 -17.55 22.54
N THR A 298 23.77 -16.47 22.52
CA THR A 298 23.57 -15.27 23.37
C THR A 298 22.11 -14.75 23.23
N ALA A 299 21.69 -13.77 24.04
CA ALA A 299 20.45 -12.98 23.86
C ALA A 299 20.67 -11.75 22.94
N SER A 300 19.62 -11.04 22.51
CA SER A 300 19.15 -9.86 23.27
C SER A 300 17.69 -9.46 22.97
N SER A 301 17.09 -8.78 23.95
CA SER A 301 15.67 -8.37 24.04
C SER A 301 15.53 -6.84 24.07
N VAL A 302 14.29 -6.30 24.11
CA VAL A 302 13.82 -5.13 24.94
C VAL A 302 12.35 -4.76 24.59
N LEU A 303 11.38 -5.12 25.47
CA LEU A 303 10.50 -4.26 26.31
C LEU A 303 9.55 -3.26 25.59
N SER A 304 8.23 -3.25 25.90
CA SER A 304 7.61 -2.40 26.97
C SER A 304 6.05 -2.46 26.99
N ARG A 305 5.25 -1.99 27.98
CA ARG A 305 5.31 -2.04 29.48
C ARG A 305 4.03 -1.42 30.15
N LYS A 306 3.10 -2.24 30.70
CA LYS A 306 2.02 -1.87 31.70
C LYS A 306 0.85 -0.97 31.16
N ARG A 307 -0.31 -0.76 31.84
CA ARG A 307 -0.71 -0.88 33.27
C ARG A 307 -2.25 -1.03 33.47
N SER A 308 -2.71 -1.36 34.68
CA SER A 308 -4.13 -1.62 35.04
C SER A 308 -4.66 -0.76 36.21
N SER A 309 -5.99 -0.70 36.40
CA SER A 309 -6.70 -0.15 37.58
C SER A 309 -8.03 -0.91 37.86
N LYS A 310 -8.66 -0.72 39.03
CA LYS A 310 -9.36 -1.81 39.76
C LYS A 310 -10.49 -1.32 40.73
N THR A 311 -11.40 -2.21 41.17
CA THR A 311 -12.22 -2.22 42.44
C THR A 311 -13.72 -1.72 42.43
N PRO A 312 -14.59 -1.93 43.48
CA PRO A 312 -15.31 -3.22 43.76
C PRO A 312 -16.73 -3.18 44.45
N SER A 313 -17.30 -4.38 44.78
CA SER A 313 -18.25 -4.71 45.90
C SER A 313 -19.80 -4.53 45.69
N LYS A 314 -20.77 -5.17 46.40
CA LYS A 314 -20.83 -6.09 47.59
C LYS A 314 -22.24 -6.77 47.78
N MET A 315 -22.31 -8.01 48.33
CA MET A 315 -23.29 -8.67 49.29
C MET A 315 -24.80 -8.22 49.43
N LYS A 316 -25.83 -8.99 49.90
CA LYS A 316 -26.10 -10.40 50.34
C LYS A 316 -27.63 -10.66 50.59
N GLY A 317 -28.13 -11.91 50.40
CA GLY A 317 -29.23 -12.57 51.17
C GLY A 317 -30.71 -12.30 50.81
N LYS A 318 -31.74 -13.06 51.27
CA LYS A 318 -31.86 -14.42 51.89
C LYS A 318 -33.36 -14.81 52.11
N GLY A 319 -33.84 -16.01 51.73
CA GLY A 319 -34.97 -16.71 52.43
C GLY A 319 -36.20 -17.28 51.68
N HIS A 320 -36.31 -18.63 51.67
CA HIS A 320 -37.50 -19.51 51.89
C HIS A 320 -38.75 -19.61 50.95
N LYS A 321 -38.95 -20.85 50.41
CA LYS A 321 -40.15 -21.76 50.40
C LYS A 321 -41.55 -21.22 49.97
N GLU A 322 -42.47 -21.98 49.33
CA GLU A 322 -42.61 -23.44 49.07
C GLU A 322 -43.46 -23.73 47.79
N ASP A 323 -43.56 -25.01 47.42
CA ASP A 323 -44.08 -25.67 46.19
C ASP A 323 -45.35 -25.15 45.44
N GLU A 324 -45.33 -25.21 44.09
CA GLU A 324 -46.19 -26.12 43.29
C GLU A 324 -45.76 -26.26 41.80
N LYS A 325 -46.16 -27.35 41.13
CA LYS A 325 -45.74 -27.71 39.75
C LYS A 325 -46.62 -27.10 38.65
N LYS A 326 -45.99 -26.58 37.57
CA LYS A 326 -46.26 -26.99 36.15
C LYS A 326 -45.42 -26.25 35.09
N LYS A 327 -44.90 -27.06 34.15
CA LYS A 327 -44.69 -26.82 32.70
C LYS A 327 -43.66 -25.79 32.18
N ASP A 328 -42.85 -26.36 31.28
CA ASP A 328 -42.24 -25.81 30.05
C ASP A 328 -41.04 -24.83 30.17
N GLU A 329 -40.17 -24.90 29.14
CA GLU A 329 -38.94 -24.13 28.86
C GLU A 329 -37.62 -24.52 29.60
N ASP A 330 -36.77 -25.30 28.91
CA ASP A 330 -35.36 -25.57 29.27
C ASP A 330 -34.46 -24.35 28.96
N GLU A 331 -34.42 -23.37 29.88
CA GLU A 331 -33.49 -22.25 29.81
C GLU A 331 -32.08 -22.66 30.29
N TYR A 332 -31.14 -22.80 29.35
CA TYR A 332 -29.78 -23.29 29.60
C TYR A 332 -28.91 -22.24 30.31
N LYS A 333 -28.70 -22.37 31.63
CA LYS A 333 -27.77 -21.50 32.36
C LYS A 333 -26.31 -21.77 31.95
N PRO A 334 -25.53 -20.74 31.56
CA PRO A 334 -24.16 -20.93 31.11
C PRO A 334 -23.25 -21.32 32.27
N GLN A 335 -22.51 -22.42 32.09
CA GLN A 335 -21.32 -22.67 32.91
C GLN A 335 -20.28 -21.61 32.56
N GLN A 336 -19.93 -20.74 33.52
CA GLN A 336 -18.79 -19.84 33.39
C GLN A 336 -17.47 -20.63 33.46
N GLY A 337 -17.14 -21.31 32.35
CA GLY A 337 -15.76 -21.62 32.04
C GLY A 337 -14.96 -20.32 31.90
N MET A 338 -13.72 -20.32 32.36
CA MET A 338 -12.81 -19.22 32.06
C MET A 338 -12.61 -19.16 30.55
N VAL A 339 -13.17 -18.14 29.90
CA VAL A 339 -12.84 -17.83 28.51
C VAL A 339 -11.39 -17.38 28.50
N VAL A 340 -10.50 -18.34 28.22
CA VAL A 340 -9.26 -18.01 27.53
C VAL A 340 -9.72 -17.46 26.19
N ASP A 341 -9.32 -16.23 25.88
CA ASP A 341 -9.56 -15.61 24.57
C ASP A 341 -8.63 -16.32 23.57
N GLU A 342 -9.07 -17.49 23.13
CA GLU A 342 -8.30 -18.41 22.31
C GLU A 342 -8.20 -17.82 20.91
N ALA A 343 -7.03 -17.24 20.62
CA ALA A 343 -6.79 -16.50 19.39
C ALA A 343 -7.19 -17.34 18.17
N TRP A 344 -8.05 -16.77 17.33
CA TRP A 344 -8.63 -17.49 16.20
C TRP A 344 -7.55 -18.07 15.29
N SER A 345 -7.67 -19.35 14.96
CA SER A 345 -6.73 -20.06 14.08
C SER A 345 -7.44 -20.57 12.82
N LEU A 346 -6.72 -20.55 11.70
CA LEU A 346 -7.20 -21.10 10.43
C LEU A 346 -7.41 -22.62 10.59
N PRO A 347 -8.58 -23.18 10.24
CA PRO A 347 -8.82 -24.61 10.40
C PRO A 347 -7.88 -25.48 9.55
N TYR A 348 -7.62 -26.70 10.01
CA TYR A 348 -6.79 -27.68 9.30
C TYR A 348 -7.52 -28.26 8.08
N ASP A 349 -6.84 -28.27 6.93
CA ASP A 349 -7.33 -28.85 5.68
C ASP A 349 -6.77 -30.27 5.48
N ALA A 350 -7.47 -31.26 6.06
CA ALA A 350 -7.15 -32.67 5.91
C ALA A 350 -7.22 -33.16 4.45
N ALA A 351 -8.06 -32.53 3.61
CA ALA A 351 -8.18 -32.91 2.20
C ALA A 351 -6.93 -32.45 1.43
N PHE A 352 -6.49 -31.21 1.66
CA PHE A 352 -5.23 -30.72 1.10
C PHE A 352 -4.01 -31.51 1.59
N HIS A 353 -3.96 -31.88 2.87
CA HIS A 353 -2.88 -32.71 3.41
C HIS A 353 -2.80 -34.08 2.71
N ASN A 354 -3.94 -34.73 2.43
CA ASN A 354 -3.97 -35.98 1.68
C ASN A 354 -3.50 -35.79 0.23
N LEU A 355 -3.92 -34.72 -0.45
CA LEU A 355 -3.44 -34.40 -1.80
C LEU A 355 -1.92 -34.17 -1.84
N VAL A 356 -1.34 -33.50 -0.85
CA VAL A 356 0.12 -33.33 -0.72
C VAL A 356 0.81 -34.70 -0.58
N LYS A 357 0.24 -35.61 0.22
CA LYS A 357 0.77 -36.96 0.40
C LYS A 357 0.70 -37.79 -0.89
N GLU A 358 -0.45 -37.81 -1.56
CA GLU A 358 -0.65 -38.53 -2.82
C GLU A 358 0.25 -38.00 -3.94
N ALA A 359 0.43 -36.67 -4.01
CA ALA A 359 1.39 -36.04 -4.91
C ALA A 359 2.84 -36.45 -4.60
N ALA A 360 3.25 -36.42 -3.33
CA ALA A 360 4.59 -36.83 -2.93
C ALA A 360 4.87 -38.31 -3.24
N GLU A 361 3.90 -39.20 -2.98
CA GLU A 361 4.01 -40.63 -3.27
C GLU A 361 4.13 -40.90 -4.78
N SER A 362 3.28 -40.28 -5.60
CA SER A 362 3.28 -40.46 -7.07
C SER A 362 4.51 -39.86 -7.77
N ILE A 363 5.13 -38.84 -7.19
CA ILE A 363 6.29 -38.13 -7.76
C ILE A 363 7.63 -38.71 -7.26
N SER A 364 7.66 -39.33 -6.07
CA SER A 364 8.86 -39.94 -5.49
C SER A 364 9.64 -40.96 -6.37
N PRO A 365 9.04 -41.75 -7.29
CA PRO A 365 9.79 -42.67 -8.16
C PRO A 365 10.33 -42.01 -9.45
N LEU A 366 10.02 -40.74 -9.72
CA LEU A 366 10.34 -40.07 -10.98
C LEU A 366 11.69 -39.34 -10.90
N GLN A 367 12.45 -39.36 -12.00
CA GLN A 367 13.74 -38.65 -12.12
C GLN A 367 13.74 -37.52 -13.15
N ASP A 368 12.78 -37.53 -14.10
CA ASP A 368 12.68 -36.52 -15.15
C ASP A 368 11.69 -35.43 -14.73
N GLU A 369 12.13 -34.15 -14.75
CA GLU A 369 11.33 -33.01 -14.28
C GLU A 369 9.98 -32.89 -14.99
N ASP A 370 9.94 -33.13 -16.30
CA ASP A 370 8.72 -33.09 -17.12
C ASP A 370 7.66 -34.07 -16.58
N LYS A 371 8.05 -35.31 -16.30
CA LYS A 371 7.16 -36.34 -15.72
C LYS A 371 6.70 -35.95 -14.32
N MET A 372 7.54 -35.32 -13.51
CA MET A 372 7.14 -34.83 -12.18
C MET A 372 6.04 -33.77 -12.26
N TYR A 373 6.20 -32.78 -13.17
CA TYR A 373 5.19 -31.75 -13.39
C TYR A 373 3.89 -32.29 -13.99
N THR A 374 3.97 -33.24 -14.92
CA THR A 374 2.81 -33.95 -15.50
C THR A 374 2.07 -34.79 -14.45
N ALA A 375 2.79 -35.57 -13.64
CA ALA A 375 2.20 -36.38 -12.57
C ALA A 375 1.47 -35.51 -11.53
N LEU A 376 2.06 -34.37 -11.14
CA LEU A 376 1.40 -33.41 -10.24
C LEU A 376 0.09 -32.89 -10.83
N ALA A 377 0.05 -32.62 -12.13
CA ALA A 377 -1.11 -32.04 -12.80
C ALA A 377 -2.29 -33.03 -12.87
N MET A 378 -1.99 -34.33 -13.02
CA MET A 378 -3.00 -35.39 -12.93
C MET A 378 -3.59 -35.49 -11.51
N GLY A 379 -2.81 -35.22 -10.46
CA GLY A 379 -3.31 -35.11 -9.08
C GLY A 379 -4.23 -33.90 -8.82
N VAL A 380 -4.37 -32.98 -9.77
CA VAL A 380 -5.24 -31.79 -9.71
C VAL A 380 -6.54 -31.98 -10.54
N GLU A 381 -6.73 -33.16 -11.13
CA GLU A 381 -7.84 -33.48 -12.06
C GLU A 381 -9.24 -33.26 -11.43
N PRO A 382 -10.20 -32.65 -12.17
CA PRO A 382 -11.52 -32.33 -11.65
C PRO A 382 -12.53 -33.49 -11.67
N GLU A 383 -13.35 -33.57 -10.62
CA GLU A 383 -14.66 -34.24 -10.72
C GLU A 383 -15.61 -33.43 -11.63
N ASN A 384 -15.74 -33.85 -12.90
CA ASN A 384 -16.65 -33.33 -13.94
C ASN A 384 -16.43 -31.88 -14.40
N LEU A 385 -15.80 -31.73 -15.57
CA LEU A 385 -15.45 -30.46 -16.22
C LEU A 385 -16.61 -29.58 -16.73
N HIS A 386 -17.82 -30.13 -16.91
CA HIS A 386 -18.85 -29.51 -17.76
C HIS A 386 -20.01 -28.82 -17.03
N ASN A 387 -19.90 -28.55 -15.72
CA ASN A 387 -20.99 -27.93 -14.97
C ASN A 387 -20.68 -26.51 -14.48
N PHE A 388 -21.57 -25.58 -14.84
CA PHE A 388 -21.65 -24.18 -14.38
C PHE A 388 -21.86 -24.01 -12.85
N LEU A 389 -21.78 -25.11 -12.09
CA LEU A 389 -22.15 -25.24 -10.69
C LEU A 389 -20.99 -24.97 -9.72
N TRP A 390 -19.87 -24.40 -10.18
CA TRP A 390 -18.74 -24.08 -9.29
C TRP A 390 -19.11 -22.99 -8.26
N GLU A 391 -19.94 -22.02 -8.64
CA GLU A 391 -20.45 -20.99 -7.71
C GLU A 391 -21.33 -21.61 -6.62
N GLN A 392 -22.17 -22.58 -6.99
CA GLN A 392 -22.97 -23.35 -6.04
C GLN A 392 -22.07 -24.16 -5.11
N HIS A 393 -21.09 -24.91 -5.65
CA HIS A 393 -20.12 -25.71 -4.87
C HIS A 393 -19.36 -24.85 -3.85
N ILE A 394 -18.88 -23.68 -4.26
CA ILE A 394 -18.21 -22.74 -3.36
C ILE A 394 -19.19 -22.18 -2.31
N SER A 395 -20.45 -21.91 -2.67
CA SER A 395 -21.47 -21.41 -1.74
C SER A 395 -21.87 -22.45 -0.69
N GLU A 396 -21.99 -23.72 -1.10
CA GLU A 396 -22.19 -24.88 -0.21
C GLU A 396 -21.04 -24.97 0.80
N LEU A 397 -19.78 -24.89 0.34
CA LEU A 397 -18.61 -24.90 1.23
C LEU A 397 -18.56 -23.71 2.21
N LYS A 398 -18.96 -22.50 1.79
CA LYS A 398 -19.07 -21.34 2.69
C LYS A 398 -20.12 -21.57 3.79
N PHE A 399 -21.25 -22.18 3.42
CA PHE A 399 -22.34 -22.50 4.34
C PHE A 399 -21.93 -23.59 5.34
N GLU A 400 -21.35 -24.70 4.86
CA GLU A 400 -20.81 -25.78 5.70
C GLU A 400 -19.73 -25.29 6.69
N ALA A 401 -18.87 -24.37 6.25
CA ALA A 401 -17.82 -23.79 7.09
C ALA A 401 -18.32 -22.68 8.03
N CYS A 402 -19.59 -22.26 7.92
CA CYS A 402 -20.14 -21.06 8.56
C CYS A 402 -19.25 -19.81 8.38
N SER A 403 -18.55 -19.70 7.24
CA SER A 403 -17.51 -18.69 7.03
C SER A 403 -17.39 -18.26 5.56
N ASN A 404 -16.83 -17.07 5.34
CA ASN A 404 -16.45 -16.63 3.99
C ASN A 404 -15.10 -17.21 3.53
N ILE A 405 -14.42 -17.98 4.39
CA ILE A 405 -13.17 -18.69 4.11
C ILE A 405 -13.49 -20.11 3.61
N VAL A 406 -12.88 -20.51 2.49
CA VAL A 406 -12.96 -21.85 1.93
C VAL A 406 -11.55 -22.43 1.84
N LEU A 407 -11.36 -23.65 2.36
CA LEU A 407 -10.07 -24.34 2.34
C LEU A 407 -9.83 -24.98 0.96
N ILE A 408 -8.62 -24.81 0.41
CA ILE A 408 -8.28 -25.18 -0.97
C ILE A 408 -8.57 -26.66 -1.30
N GLY A 409 -8.28 -27.59 -0.40
CA GLY A 409 -8.46 -29.03 -0.59
C GLY A 409 -9.92 -29.48 -0.65
N LYS A 410 -10.87 -28.65 -0.19
CA LYS A 410 -12.31 -28.92 -0.35
C LYS A 410 -12.85 -28.54 -1.74
N ILE A 411 -12.08 -27.83 -2.57
CA ILE A 411 -12.56 -27.30 -3.85
C ILE A 411 -12.48 -28.36 -4.96
N LYS A 412 -13.48 -29.26 -4.97
CA LYS A 412 -13.65 -30.28 -6.00
C LYS A 412 -14.04 -29.73 -7.36
N LYS A 413 -14.86 -28.68 -7.42
CA LYS A 413 -15.33 -28.01 -8.64
C LYS A 413 -14.86 -26.56 -8.66
N GLY A 414 -14.20 -26.14 -9.73
CA GLY A 414 -13.59 -24.82 -9.83
C GLY A 414 -12.99 -24.53 -11.20
N THR A 415 -12.83 -23.25 -11.50
CA THR A 415 -12.25 -22.68 -12.74
C THR A 415 -10.72 -22.83 -12.79
N TYR A 416 -10.11 -22.43 -13.92
CA TYR A 416 -8.66 -22.27 -14.11
C TYR A 416 -7.94 -21.71 -12.87
N PHE A 417 -8.45 -20.62 -12.27
CA PHE A 417 -7.91 -20.04 -11.04
C PHE A 417 -7.77 -21.02 -9.87
N HIS A 418 -8.79 -21.83 -9.63
CA HIS A 418 -8.80 -22.77 -8.52
C HIS A 418 -7.79 -23.90 -8.74
N ARG A 419 -7.67 -24.38 -9.98
CA ARG A 419 -6.69 -25.41 -10.37
C ARG A 419 -5.27 -24.90 -10.32
N ALA A 420 -5.01 -23.72 -10.90
CA ALA A 420 -3.68 -23.14 -10.92
C ALA A 420 -3.17 -22.78 -9.51
N LEU A 421 -4.07 -22.30 -8.64
CA LEU A 421 -3.77 -22.08 -7.24
C LEU A 421 -3.47 -23.40 -6.51
N LEU A 422 -4.32 -24.43 -6.65
CA LEU A 422 -4.10 -25.75 -6.05
C LEU A 422 -2.76 -26.35 -6.51
N TYR A 423 -2.47 -26.30 -7.80
CA TYR A 423 -1.21 -26.78 -8.37
C TYR A 423 0.00 -26.07 -7.76
N LYS A 424 -0.02 -24.73 -7.67
CA LYS A 424 1.05 -23.95 -7.04
C LYS A 424 1.31 -24.38 -5.60
N VAL A 425 0.25 -24.47 -4.79
CA VAL A 425 0.40 -24.78 -3.36
C VAL A 425 0.80 -26.24 -3.11
N LEU A 426 0.43 -27.17 -4.01
CA LEU A 426 0.94 -28.55 -3.97
C LEU A 426 2.42 -28.61 -4.39
N ALA A 427 2.78 -27.97 -5.51
CA ALA A 427 4.17 -27.91 -6.00
C ALA A 427 5.12 -27.39 -4.92
N ASP A 428 4.75 -26.29 -4.26
CA ASP A 428 5.49 -25.69 -3.15
C ASP A 428 5.67 -26.64 -1.96
N ARG A 429 4.70 -27.53 -1.67
CA ARG A 429 4.80 -28.52 -0.57
C ARG A 429 5.72 -29.69 -0.90
N ILE A 430 5.86 -30.06 -2.17
CA ILE A 430 6.70 -31.18 -2.62
C ILE A 430 8.06 -30.74 -3.20
N GLY A 431 8.34 -29.44 -3.26
CA GLY A 431 9.60 -28.87 -3.74
C GLY A 431 9.70 -28.68 -5.26
N LEU A 432 8.58 -28.72 -6.00
CA LEU A 432 8.55 -28.38 -7.42
C LEU A 432 8.37 -26.87 -7.62
N SER A 433 9.08 -26.29 -8.59
CA SER A 433 9.17 -24.85 -8.79
C SER A 433 8.29 -24.37 -9.95
N CYS A 434 7.15 -23.75 -9.65
CA CYS A 434 6.27 -23.15 -10.65
C CYS A 434 5.83 -21.73 -10.26
N SER A 435 5.54 -20.90 -11.28
CA SER A 435 4.84 -19.63 -11.08
C SER A 435 3.34 -19.84 -10.91
N LEU A 436 2.64 -18.79 -10.49
CA LEU A 436 1.20 -18.68 -10.53
C LEU A 436 0.83 -17.30 -11.07
N ILE A 437 0.22 -17.27 -12.25
CA ILE A 437 -0.11 -16.05 -12.99
C ILE A 437 -1.62 -15.96 -13.12
N ARG A 438 -2.20 -14.80 -12.76
CA ARG A 438 -3.62 -14.48 -12.88
C ARG A 438 -3.79 -13.17 -13.65
N GLU A 439 -4.53 -13.26 -14.75
CA GLU A 439 -4.94 -12.15 -15.60
C GLU A 439 -6.37 -11.68 -15.27
N GLU A 440 -6.94 -10.89 -16.17
CA GLU A 440 -8.33 -10.47 -16.16
C GLU A 440 -9.32 -11.63 -15.95
N TYR A 441 -10.50 -11.29 -15.42
CA TYR A 441 -11.60 -12.23 -15.15
C TYR A 441 -11.28 -13.42 -14.22
N ASN A 442 -10.13 -13.40 -13.53
CA ASN A 442 -9.57 -14.55 -12.81
C ASN A 442 -9.27 -15.75 -13.72
N HIS A 443 -8.85 -15.49 -14.95
CA HIS A 443 -8.15 -16.51 -15.71
C HIS A 443 -6.73 -16.67 -15.16
N ALA A 444 -6.24 -17.89 -15.01
CA ALA A 444 -4.94 -18.13 -14.38
C ALA A 444 -4.30 -19.45 -14.78
N TRP A 445 -2.97 -19.50 -14.72
CA TRP A 445 -2.17 -20.67 -15.09
C TRP A 445 -0.85 -20.71 -14.31
N ASN A 446 -0.13 -21.82 -14.45
CA ASN A 446 1.22 -21.99 -13.91
C ASN A 446 2.22 -22.08 -15.06
N GLU A 447 3.37 -21.44 -14.89
CA GLU A 447 4.51 -21.61 -15.79
C GLU A 447 5.68 -22.29 -15.06
N ILE A 448 6.38 -23.14 -15.79
CA ILE A 448 7.56 -23.88 -15.33
C ILE A 448 8.71 -23.69 -16.30
N PHE A 449 9.92 -23.79 -15.77
CA PHE A 449 11.15 -23.75 -16.56
C PHE A 449 11.78 -25.15 -16.52
N ILE A 450 11.89 -25.80 -17.68
CA ILE A 450 12.54 -27.11 -17.81
C ILE A 450 13.87 -26.91 -18.53
N THR A 451 14.95 -27.46 -17.96
CA THR A 451 16.27 -27.42 -18.59
C THR A 451 16.42 -28.61 -19.54
N GLY A 452 16.43 -28.35 -20.85
CA GLY A 452 16.61 -29.40 -21.84
C GLY A 452 17.94 -30.17 -21.69
N PRO A 453 18.06 -31.38 -22.26
CA PRO A 453 19.24 -32.23 -22.09
C PRO A 453 20.53 -31.49 -22.42
N LYS A 454 21.58 -31.71 -21.61
CA LYS A 454 22.87 -31.00 -21.74
C LYS A 454 23.47 -31.23 -23.13
N LYS A 455 23.65 -30.16 -23.90
CA LYS A 455 24.35 -30.22 -25.19
C LYS A 455 25.82 -30.57 -24.95
N THR A 456 26.43 -31.27 -25.93
CA THR A 456 27.83 -31.74 -25.85
C THR A 456 28.84 -30.61 -25.65
N TYR A 457 28.48 -29.39 -26.07
CA TYR A 457 29.16 -28.14 -25.75
C TYR A 457 28.11 -27.05 -25.44
N GLY A 458 28.30 -26.32 -24.36
CA GLY A 458 27.45 -25.19 -23.94
C GLY A 458 26.30 -25.56 -22.97
N TYR A 459 25.80 -24.55 -22.27
CA TYR A 459 24.63 -24.70 -21.40
C TYR A 459 23.34 -24.77 -22.23
N SER A 460 22.46 -25.72 -21.91
CA SER A 460 21.10 -25.73 -22.44
C SER A 460 20.30 -24.61 -21.78
N GLN A 461 19.71 -23.72 -22.57
CA GLN A 461 18.84 -22.67 -22.04
C GLN A 461 17.55 -23.31 -21.48
N PRO A 462 17.06 -22.88 -20.31
CA PRO A 462 15.78 -23.34 -19.79
C PRO A 462 14.65 -22.80 -20.68
N GLU A 463 13.73 -23.68 -21.05
CA GLU A 463 12.54 -23.31 -21.82
C GLU A 463 11.32 -23.18 -20.90
N CYS A 464 10.49 -22.18 -21.15
CA CYS A 464 9.26 -21.93 -20.38
C CYS A 464 8.06 -22.67 -20.99
N TYR A 465 7.32 -23.38 -20.14
CA TYR A 465 6.10 -24.11 -20.49
C TYR A 465 4.93 -23.71 -19.59
N ILE A 466 3.72 -23.66 -20.16
CA ILE A 466 2.46 -23.62 -19.42
C ILE A 466 1.99 -25.05 -19.21
N ILE A 467 1.52 -25.36 -17.99
CA ILE A 467 0.86 -26.63 -17.68
C ILE A 467 -0.64 -26.49 -17.96
N ASP A 468 -1.18 -27.38 -18.79
CA ASP A 468 -2.62 -27.55 -18.91
C ASP A 468 -3.15 -28.29 -17.66
N LEU A 469 -4.15 -27.70 -17.00
CA LEU A 469 -4.83 -28.23 -15.81
C LEU A 469 -6.34 -28.42 -16.04
N LEU A 470 -6.81 -28.23 -17.28
CA LEU A 470 -8.24 -28.22 -17.59
C LEU A 470 -8.60 -29.14 -18.76
N HIS A 471 -7.97 -29.02 -19.93
CA HIS A 471 -8.38 -29.78 -21.11
C HIS A 471 -7.63 -31.12 -21.20
N GLN A 472 -6.32 -31.10 -20.97
CA GLN A 472 -5.45 -32.27 -20.94
C GLN A 472 -4.47 -32.15 -19.75
N PRO A 473 -4.92 -32.47 -18.51
CA PRO A 473 -4.11 -32.34 -17.31
C PRO A 473 -2.70 -32.92 -17.45
N GLY A 474 -1.69 -32.06 -17.31
CA GLY A 474 -0.27 -32.42 -17.38
C GLY A 474 0.36 -32.32 -18.77
N ASN A 475 -0.38 -31.89 -19.79
CA ASN A 475 0.19 -31.49 -21.07
C ASN A 475 1.02 -30.20 -20.91
N LEU A 476 2.23 -30.18 -21.48
CA LEU A 476 3.19 -29.09 -21.35
C LEU A 476 3.28 -28.29 -22.66
N MET A 477 2.69 -27.10 -22.67
CA MET A 477 2.66 -26.22 -23.84
C MET A 477 3.79 -25.21 -23.78
N LYS A 478 4.68 -25.15 -24.78
CA LYS A 478 5.72 -24.10 -24.83
C LYS A 478 5.06 -22.71 -24.75
N SER A 479 5.59 -21.84 -23.90
CA SER A 479 4.99 -20.55 -23.52
C SER A 479 4.74 -19.58 -24.69
N ASN A 480 5.43 -19.77 -25.82
CA ASN A 480 5.28 -19.02 -27.07
C ASN A 480 4.47 -19.76 -28.16
N SER A 481 3.88 -20.91 -27.87
CA SER A 481 3.11 -21.69 -28.84
C SER A 481 1.67 -21.17 -29.01
N PRO A 482 1.01 -21.43 -30.18
CA PRO A 482 -0.40 -21.10 -30.36
C PRO A 482 -1.33 -21.76 -29.33
N ALA A 483 -1.00 -22.98 -28.88
CA ALA A 483 -1.74 -23.68 -27.83
C ALA A 483 -1.66 -22.94 -26.48
N ALA A 484 -0.47 -22.52 -26.09
CA ALA A 484 -0.27 -21.68 -24.89
C ALA A 484 -1.01 -20.34 -25.00
N LEU A 485 -1.04 -19.72 -26.18
CA LEU A 485 -1.80 -18.48 -26.39
C LEU A 485 -3.31 -18.70 -26.23
N ALA A 486 -3.87 -19.73 -26.86
CA ALA A 486 -5.28 -20.09 -26.75
C ALA A 486 -5.67 -20.42 -25.29
N TYR A 487 -4.82 -21.16 -24.59
CA TYR A 487 -5.00 -21.47 -23.17
C TYR A 487 -5.00 -20.20 -22.30
N ARG A 488 -4.17 -19.19 -22.60
CA ARG A 488 -4.17 -17.89 -21.87
C ARG A 488 -5.37 -17.01 -22.19
N THR A 489 -5.88 -17.02 -23.41
CA THR A 489 -6.96 -16.12 -23.86
C THR A 489 -8.36 -16.71 -23.71
N ASN A 490 -8.47 -17.99 -23.30
CA ASN A 490 -9.72 -18.74 -23.22
C ASN A 490 -10.50 -18.75 -24.56
N LEU A 491 -9.75 -18.68 -25.67
CA LEU A 491 -10.26 -18.82 -27.04
C LEU A 491 -10.23 -20.30 -27.43
N CYS A 492 -11.33 -21.00 -27.12
CA CYS A 492 -11.61 -22.37 -27.56
C CYS A 492 -12.78 -22.38 -28.55
#